data_AF-A0AAU8FXG7-F1
#
_entry.id   AF-A0AAU8FXG7-F1
#
_cell.length_a   1.000
_cell.length_b   1.000
_cell.length_c   1.000
_cell.angle_alpha   90.00
_cell.angle_beta   90.00
_cell.angle_gamma   90.00
#
_symmetry.space_group_name_H-M   'P 1'
#
loop_
_entity.id
_entity.type
_entity.pdbx_description
1 polymer ?
#
loop_
_entity_poly.entity_id
_entity_poly.type
_entity_poly.pdbx_seq_one_letter_code
_entity_poly.pdbx_strand_id
1 'polypeptide(L)'
;MQIVIGDVPAGAEYVVTGSTGAGSSWPVPGGTGVGDGGQVVLVDNRSALNAPVTYSAIVQGVTYSAALVTVSHPTGYALQSLDGQTSVDFVWLSNSLPREPQINVATFNVPGRRRPPVRYASGGDGGGELLIRADRENNAAIGALLQSGRPVLVRTDGTMRDWPAVELILLVSAPSRLWEAVEGGELSTQRVWSLSFLFVDDPEPSRALSAWTWDDFDLAAETSFPTWDAFDALFAGSTWNDFDTTEWGQYQ
;
A
#
# COMPACT_ATOMS: atom_id res chain seq x y z
N MET A 1 11.12 0.00 4.75
CA MET A 1 11.62 -1.05 5.68
C MET A 1 12.64 -1.93 4.96
N GLN A 2 13.81 -2.16 5.56
CA GLN A 2 14.84 -3.05 4.98
C GLN A 2 14.61 -4.50 5.41
N ILE A 3 14.62 -5.42 4.46
CA ILE A 3 14.48 -6.86 4.65
C ILE A 3 15.83 -7.50 4.35
N VAL A 4 16.26 -8.37 5.24
CA VAL A 4 17.54 -9.06 5.12
C VAL A 4 17.31 -10.56 5.22
N ILE A 5 17.61 -11.29 4.14
CA ILE A 5 17.54 -12.74 4.08
C ILE A 5 18.95 -13.27 3.85
N GLY A 6 19.50 -13.95 4.86
CA GLY A 6 20.83 -14.54 4.81
C GLY A 6 20.86 -15.88 4.06
N ASP A 7 22.06 -16.24 3.58
CA ASP A 7 22.42 -17.58 3.13
C ASP A 7 21.53 -18.16 2.00
N VAL A 8 21.11 -17.32 1.05
CA VAL A 8 20.37 -17.80 -0.13
C VAL A 8 21.36 -18.48 -1.09
N PRO A 9 21.26 -19.80 -1.35
CA PRO A 9 22.25 -20.51 -2.15
C PRO A 9 22.36 -19.95 -3.58
N ALA A 10 23.58 -19.96 -4.13
CA ALA A 10 23.81 -19.53 -5.50
C ALA A 10 22.99 -20.39 -6.48
N GLY A 11 22.23 -19.73 -7.37
CA GLY A 11 21.37 -20.40 -8.34
C GLY A 11 20.02 -20.87 -7.80
N ALA A 12 19.70 -20.63 -6.53
CA ALA A 12 18.39 -20.92 -5.97
C ALA A 12 17.41 -19.78 -6.25
N GLU A 13 16.22 -20.10 -6.76
CA GLU A 13 15.12 -19.15 -6.84
C GLU A 13 14.62 -18.80 -5.44
N TYR A 14 14.29 -17.53 -5.24
CA TYR A 14 13.67 -17.02 -4.03
C TYR A 14 12.42 -16.21 -4.36
N VAL A 15 11.43 -16.29 -3.47
CA VAL A 15 10.22 -15.44 -3.47
C VAL A 15 10.02 -14.91 -2.06
N VAL A 16 9.98 -13.59 -1.91
CA VAL A 16 9.81 -12.88 -0.65
C VAL A 16 8.40 -12.30 -0.56
N THR A 17 7.74 -12.60 0.56
CA THR A 17 6.37 -12.16 0.86
C THR A 17 6.32 -11.51 2.23
N GLY A 18 5.60 -10.39 2.34
CA GLY A 18 5.18 -9.80 3.60
C GLY A 18 3.83 -10.37 4.02
N SER A 19 3.61 -10.57 5.32
CA SER A 19 2.34 -11.06 5.85
C SER A 19 2.03 -10.51 7.24
N THR A 20 0.75 -10.29 7.53
CA THR A 20 0.27 -9.95 8.87
C THR A 20 -0.34 -11.17 9.57
N GLY A 21 -0.35 -11.16 10.90
CA GLY A 21 -1.05 -12.19 11.69
C GLY A 21 -2.57 -12.24 11.44
N ALA A 22 -3.14 -11.20 10.83
CA ALA A 22 -4.55 -11.13 10.45
C ALA A 22 -4.87 -11.86 9.13
N GLY A 23 -3.86 -12.39 8.42
CA GLY A 23 -4.03 -13.20 7.21
C GLY A 23 -3.87 -12.44 5.89
N SER A 24 -3.50 -11.15 5.93
CA SER A 24 -3.09 -10.42 4.72
C SER A 24 -1.67 -10.81 4.30
N SER A 25 -1.41 -10.93 3.00
CA SER A 25 -0.07 -11.14 2.45
C SER A 25 0.12 -10.41 1.12
N TRP A 26 1.32 -9.95 0.84
CA TRP A 26 1.67 -9.28 -0.41
C TRP A 26 3.08 -9.68 -0.89
N PRO A 27 3.33 -9.63 -2.21
CA PRO A 27 4.68 -9.77 -2.74
C PRO A 27 5.53 -8.54 -2.39
N VAL A 28 6.79 -8.76 -2.01
CA VAL A 28 7.75 -7.67 -1.80
C VAL A 28 8.30 -7.20 -3.16
N PRO A 29 8.38 -5.88 -3.43
CA PRO A 29 8.98 -5.36 -4.67
C PRO A 29 10.43 -5.82 -4.86
N GLY A 30 10.74 -6.39 -6.02
CA GLY A 30 12.05 -7.02 -6.28
C GLY A 30 12.29 -8.30 -5.46
N GLY A 31 11.27 -8.80 -4.77
CA GLY A 31 11.34 -9.98 -3.91
C GLY A 31 11.34 -11.32 -4.64
N THR A 32 11.40 -11.33 -5.97
CA THR A 32 11.57 -12.56 -6.76
C THR A 32 12.88 -12.48 -7.52
N GLY A 33 13.71 -13.51 -7.38
CA GLY A 33 15.01 -13.55 -8.06
C GLY A 33 15.76 -14.86 -7.88
N VAL A 34 17.04 -14.84 -8.25
CA VAL A 34 17.96 -15.96 -8.09
C VAL A 34 19.09 -15.54 -7.16
N GLY A 35 19.37 -16.34 -6.14
CA GLY A 35 20.44 -16.09 -5.19
C GLY A 35 21.81 -16.13 -5.85
N ASP A 36 22.72 -15.29 -5.37
CA ASP A 36 24.13 -15.23 -5.79
C ASP A 36 25.06 -16.00 -4.83
N GLY A 37 24.49 -16.67 -3.82
CA GLY A 37 25.24 -17.34 -2.75
C GLY A 37 25.54 -16.44 -1.55
N GLY A 38 25.05 -15.20 -1.56
CA GLY A 38 25.17 -14.24 -0.48
C GLY A 38 23.85 -13.92 0.21
N GLN A 39 23.79 -12.70 0.71
CA GLN A 39 22.63 -12.15 1.41
C GLN A 39 21.75 -11.37 0.42
N VAL A 40 20.45 -11.58 0.50
CA VAL A 40 19.46 -10.79 -0.23
C VAL A 40 18.99 -9.66 0.68
N VAL A 41 19.24 -8.43 0.26
CA VAL A 41 18.78 -7.21 0.93
C VAL A 41 17.75 -6.52 0.06
N LEU A 42 16.54 -6.34 0.58
CA LEU A 42 15.41 -5.72 -0.11
C LEU A 42 14.85 -4.58 0.72
N VAL A 43 14.05 -3.75 0.09
CA VAL A 43 13.28 -2.71 0.77
C VAL A 43 11.82 -2.85 0.42
N ASP A 44 10.98 -2.88 1.45
CA ASP A 44 9.53 -2.78 1.32
C ASP A 44 9.06 -1.41 1.85
N ASN A 45 8.56 -0.56 0.96
CA ASN A 45 7.86 0.69 1.27
C ASN A 45 6.33 0.52 1.24
N ARG A 46 5.84 -0.70 0.99
CA ARG A 46 4.41 -1.01 0.79
C ARG A 46 3.79 -1.69 2.01
N SER A 47 4.61 -2.04 3.02
CA SER A 47 4.22 -2.75 4.24
C SER A 47 2.91 -2.28 4.89
N ALA A 48 2.21 -3.18 5.57
CA ALA A 48 1.07 -2.86 6.42
C ALA A 48 1.41 -1.77 7.45
N LEU A 49 0.41 -0.94 7.81
CA LEU A 49 0.53 0.12 8.82
C LEU A 49 0.10 -0.40 10.19
N ASN A 50 0.81 -0.03 11.24
CA ASN A 50 0.43 -0.30 12.64
C ASN A 50 0.15 -1.79 12.95
N ALA A 51 0.65 -2.70 12.12
CA ALA A 51 0.44 -4.13 12.23
C ALA A 51 1.78 -4.87 12.30
N PRO A 52 1.88 -5.93 13.12
CA PRO A 52 3.02 -6.83 13.11
C PRO A 52 3.14 -7.55 11.76
N VAL A 53 4.25 -7.33 11.04
CA VAL A 53 4.55 -7.95 9.75
C VAL A 53 5.67 -8.97 9.89
N THR A 54 5.46 -10.14 9.31
CA THR A 54 6.50 -11.17 9.12
C THR A 54 6.84 -11.26 7.65
N TYR A 55 8.12 -11.02 7.34
CA TYR A 55 8.67 -11.27 6.01
C TYR A 55 9.22 -12.67 5.95
N SER A 56 8.87 -13.40 4.90
CA SER A 56 9.42 -14.73 4.66
C SER A 56 9.85 -14.90 3.21
N ALA A 57 10.86 -15.73 3.01
CA ALA A 57 11.40 -16.11 1.73
C ALA A 57 11.28 -17.62 1.55
N ILE A 58 10.76 -18.06 0.41
CA ILE A 58 10.78 -19.47 0.02
C ILE A 58 11.95 -19.68 -0.91
N VAL A 59 12.90 -20.52 -0.50
CA VAL A 59 14.11 -20.88 -1.27
C VAL A 59 14.19 -22.40 -1.37
N GLN A 60 14.09 -22.95 -2.57
CA GLN A 60 14.06 -24.41 -2.81
C GLN A 60 13.02 -25.17 -1.94
N GLY A 61 11.90 -24.53 -1.62
CA GLY A 61 10.84 -25.12 -0.77
C GLY A 61 11.08 -25.01 0.74
N VAL A 62 12.16 -24.36 1.18
CA VAL A 62 12.42 -24.03 2.58
C VAL A 62 12.01 -22.59 2.85
N THR A 63 11.26 -22.37 3.93
CA THR A 63 10.84 -21.03 4.36
C THR A 63 11.84 -20.44 5.36
N TYR A 64 12.40 -19.29 5.02
CA TYR A 64 13.20 -18.45 5.90
C TYR A 64 12.34 -17.27 6.34
N SER A 65 12.31 -16.96 7.63
CA SER A 65 11.53 -15.83 8.14
C SER A 65 12.45 -14.82 8.82
N ALA A 66 12.20 -13.55 8.55
CA ALA A 66 12.83 -12.44 9.26
C ALA A 66 12.16 -12.24 10.63
N ALA A 67 12.79 -11.40 11.47
CA ALA A 67 12.16 -10.92 12.69
C ALA A 67 10.89 -10.13 12.37
N LEU A 68 9.96 -10.11 13.31
CA LEU A 68 8.72 -9.37 13.19
C LEU A 68 9.01 -7.87 13.20
N VAL A 69 8.40 -7.14 12.27
CA VAL A 69 8.57 -5.68 12.12
C VAL A 69 7.20 -5.01 12.10
N THR A 70 7.11 -3.86 12.75
CA THR A 70 5.91 -3.02 12.73
C THR A 70 6.28 -1.66 12.15
N VAL A 71 5.58 -1.24 11.10
CA VAL A 71 5.71 0.13 10.56
C VAL A 71 4.69 1.01 11.28
N SER A 72 5.15 1.85 12.19
CA SER A 72 4.30 2.81 12.90
C SER A 72 3.84 3.93 11.97
N HIS A 73 2.55 4.26 12.02
CA HIS A 73 1.95 5.33 11.24
C HIS A 73 0.94 6.12 12.10
N PRO A 74 0.87 7.46 12.00
CA PRO A 74 -0.04 8.27 12.82
C PRO A 74 -1.53 7.91 12.65
N THR A 75 -1.89 7.43 11.45
CA THR A 75 -3.25 7.02 11.09
C THR A 75 -3.32 5.53 10.79
N GLY A 76 -4.53 4.98 10.72
CA GLY A 76 -4.75 3.58 10.32
C GLY A 76 -4.76 3.33 8.81
N TYR A 77 -4.78 4.39 7.98
CA TYR A 77 -4.99 4.26 6.55
C TYR A 77 -4.21 5.32 5.76
N ALA A 78 -3.50 4.88 4.72
CA ALA A 78 -2.81 5.80 3.82
C ALA A 78 -3.00 5.39 2.35
N LEU A 79 -3.07 6.40 1.46
CA LEU A 79 -2.84 6.21 0.03
C LEU A 79 -1.38 6.53 -0.28
N GLN A 80 -0.73 5.73 -1.11
CA GLN A 80 0.69 5.95 -1.39
C GLN A 80 1.05 5.70 -2.86
N SER A 81 2.00 6.47 -3.38
CA SER A 81 2.65 6.17 -4.66
C SER A 81 3.48 4.88 -4.58
N LEU A 82 3.70 4.22 -5.73
CA LEU A 82 4.48 2.98 -5.80
C LEU A 82 5.93 3.12 -5.29
N ASP A 83 6.50 4.32 -5.44
CA ASP A 83 7.85 4.66 -4.97
C ASP A 83 7.87 5.19 -3.52
N GLY A 84 6.72 5.38 -2.90
CA GLY A 84 6.61 5.86 -1.51
C GLY A 84 6.80 7.37 -1.34
N GLN A 85 7.14 8.10 -2.39
CA GLN A 85 7.45 9.53 -2.34
C GLN A 85 6.22 10.43 -2.12
N THR A 86 5.02 9.87 -2.21
CA THR A 86 3.80 10.58 -1.85
C THR A 86 2.97 9.65 -1.00
N SER A 87 2.76 10.04 0.26
CA SER A 87 1.83 9.40 1.17
C SER A 87 0.70 10.38 1.52
N VAL A 88 -0.52 9.88 1.62
CA VAL A 88 -1.70 10.66 1.94
C VAL A 88 -2.43 9.98 3.06
N ASP A 89 -2.47 10.67 4.19
CA ASP A 89 -3.33 10.32 5.30
C ASP A 89 -4.79 10.61 4.97
N PHE A 90 -5.67 9.66 5.30
CA PHE A 90 -7.09 9.88 5.10
C PHE A 90 -7.95 9.27 6.20
N VAL A 91 -9.14 9.85 6.34
CA VAL A 91 -10.21 9.26 7.14
C VAL A 91 -11.12 8.47 6.21
N TRP A 92 -11.20 7.16 6.44
CA TRP A 92 -12.11 6.27 5.71
C TRP A 92 -13.55 6.57 6.15
N LEU A 93 -14.38 7.03 5.22
CA LEU A 93 -15.80 7.24 5.46
C LEU A 93 -16.57 5.98 5.06
N SER A 94 -17.55 5.61 5.88
CA SER A 94 -18.38 4.45 5.56
C SER A 94 -19.26 4.74 4.34
N ASN A 95 -19.03 3.99 3.27
CA ASN A 95 -19.93 3.84 2.12
C ASN A 95 -20.39 2.38 1.95
N SER A 96 -20.22 1.55 3.00
CA SER A 96 -20.36 0.08 2.95
C SER A 96 -19.38 -0.63 2.02
N LEU A 97 -18.33 0.07 1.54
CA LEU A 97 -17.27 -0.46 0.68
C LEU A 97 -17.82 -1.27 -0.50
N PRO A 98 -18.56 -0.64 -1.42
CA PRO A 98 -19.13 -1.35 -2.56
C PRO A 98 -17.99 -1.94 -3.41
N ARG A 99 -18.14 -3.22 -3.74
CA ARG A 99 -17.24 -3.98 -4.60
C ARG A 99 -18.02 -4.54 -5.78
N GLU A 100 -17.41 -4.53 -6.95
CA GLU A 100 -17.94 -5.13 -8.17
C GLU A 100 -16.89 -6.08 -8.75
N PRO A 101 -16.91 -7.37 -8.35
CA PRO A 101 -16.04 -8.38 -8.93
C PRO A 101 -16.31 -8.53 -10.42
N GLN A 102 -15.24 -8.71 -11.21
CA GLN A 102 -15.38 -8.84 -12.65
C GLN A 102 -15.80 -10.28 -13.02
N ILE A 103 -16.97 -10.41 -13.62
CA ILE A 103 -17.46 -11.69 -14.16
C ILE A 103 -17.05 -11.82 -15.63
N ASN A 104 -16.24 -12.85 -15.95
CA ASN A 104 -15.82 -13.14 -17.32
C ASN A 104 -16.70 -14.21 -17.97
N VAL A 105 -17.94 -13.84 -18.29
CA VAL A 105 -18.92 -14.70 -18.95
C VAL A 105 -19.49 -14.03 -20.19
N ALA A 106 -19.50 -14.76 -21.31
CA ALA A 106 -20.17 -14.35 -22.53
C ALA A 106 -21.31 -15.33 -22.86
N THR A 107 -22.51 -14.80 -23.08
CA THR A 107 -23.68 -15.59 -23.50
C THR A 107 -24.00 -15.28 -24.96
N PHE A 108 -24.41 -16.30 -25.71
CA PHE A 108 -24.76 -16.15 -27.12
C PHE A 108 -26.24 -16.43 -27.32
N ASN A 109 -26.96 -15.48 -27.92
CA ASN A 109 -28.34 -15.70 -28.31
C ASN A 109 -28.37 -16.43 -29.66
N VAL A 110 -28.80 -17.70 -29.65
CA VAL A 110 -28.92 -18.54 -30.85
C VAL A 110 -30.40 -18.85 -31.09
N PRO A 111 -31.00 -18.34 -32.19
CA PRO A 111 -32.41 -18.62 -32.51
C PRO A 111 -32.74 -20.11 -32.50
N GLY A 112 -33.90 -20.47 -31.96
CA GLY A 112 -34.37 -21.85 -31.85
C GLY A 112 -33.75 -22.65 -30.69
N ARG A 113 -32.78 -22.10 -29.95
CA ARG A 113 -32.28 -22.70 -28.71
C ARG A 113 -33.01 -22.16 -27.49
N ARG A 114 -33.58 -23.05 -26.68
CA ARG A 114 -34.20 -22.70 -25.39
C ARG A 114 -33.18 -22.26 -24.33
N ARG A 115 -31.94 -22.74 -24.40
CA ARG A 115 -30.84 -22.39 -23.49
C ARG A 115 -29.67 -21.83 -24.30
N PRO A 116 -29.21 -20.60 -24.02
CA PRO A 116 -28.10 -20.01 -24.76
C PRO A 116 -26.79 -20.76 -24.44
N PRO A 117 -25.91 -21.02 -25.43
CA PRO A 117 -24.55 -21.43 -25.13
C PRO A 117 -23.81 -20.28 -24.40
N VAL A 118 -22.90 -20.67 -23.50
CA VAL A 118 -22.16 -19.76 -22.63
C VAL A 118 -20.67 -20.11 -22.70
N ARG A 119 -19.82 -19.08 -22.84
CA ARG A 119 -18.38 -19.18 -22.62
C ARG A 119 -18.09 -18.55 -21.26
N TYR A 120 -17.41 -19.28 -20.38
CA TYR A 120 -16.96 -18.78 -19.09
C TYR A 120 -15.43 -18.84 -19.02
N ALA A 121 -14.84 -17.92 -18.28
CA ALA A 121 -13.44 -17.88 -17.89
C ALA A 121 -13.34 -17.43 -16.42
N SER A 122 -12.16 -17.50 -15.82
CA SER A 122 -11.92 -16.92 -14.50
C SER A 122 -12.23 -15.43 -14.53
N GLY A 123 -13.03 -14.98 -13.57
CA GLY A 123 -13.23 -13.56 -13.31
C GLY A 123 -11.96 -12.91 -12.75
N GLY A 124 -12.00 -11.59 -12.61
CA GLY A 124 -10.98 -10.83 -11.88
C GLY A 124 -11.60 -10.19 -10.63
N ASP A 125 -10.75 -9.58 -9.82
CA ASP A 125 -11.19 -8.92 -8.58
C ASP A 125 -12.05 -7.68 -8.83
N GLY A 126 -11.99 -7.13 -10.06
CA GLY A 126 -12.81 -6.03 -10.51
C GLY A 126 -12.44 -4.74 -9.80
N GLY A 127 -13.43 -4.07 -9.22
CA GLY A 127 -13.23 -2.74 -8.65
C GLY A 127 -14.20 -2.39 -7.54
N GLY A 128 -14.24 -1.11 -7.20
CA GLY A 128 -15.14 -0.60 -6.19
C GLY A 128 -15.04 0.91 -6.04
N GLU A 129 -15.59 1.40 -4.93
CA GLU A 129 -15.48 2.81 -4.56
C GLU A 129 -14.98 2.96 -3.13
N LEU A 130 -13.96 3.79 -2.96
CA LEU A 130 -13.43 4.20 -1.69
C LEU A 130 -13.90 5.63 -1.39
N LEU A 131 -14.60 5.83 -0.27
CA LEU A 131 -15.03 7.15 0.18
C LEU A 131 -14.08 7.64 1.26
N ILE A 132 -13.28 8.66 0.95
CA ILE A 132 -12.27 9.20 1.87
C ILE A 132 -12.49 10.66 2.17
N ARG A 133 -12.02 11.10 3.34
CA ARG A 133 -11.92 12.51 3.71
C ARG A 133 -10.46 12.88 3.96
N ALA A 134 -10.04 14.00 3.39
CA ALA A 134 -8.69 14.53 3.49
C ALA A 134 -8.70 16.04 3.80
N ASP A 135 -7.68 16.48 4.54
CA ASP A 135 -7.42 17.90 4.80
C ASP A 135 -6.77 18.60 3.60
N ARG A 136 -6.45 19.89 3.76
CA ARG A 136 -5.94 20.72 2.68
C ARG A 136 -4.64 20.20 2.07
N GLU A 137 -3.72 19.72 2.89
CA GLU A 137 -2.41 19.23 2.46
C GLU A 137 -2.56 17.91 1.74
N ASN A 138 -3.26 16.97 2.36
CA ASN A 138 -3.59 15.68 1.78
C ASN A 138 -4.41 15.81 0.47
N ASN A 139 -5.25 16.84 0.33
CA ASN A 139 -5.96 17.13 -0.92
C ASN A 139 -5.03 17.48 -2.09
N ALA A 140 -3.92 18.19 -1.83
CA ALA A 140 -2.95 18.51 -2.86
C ALA A 140 -2.19 17.25 -3.29
N ALA A 141 -1.80 16.41 -2.32
CA ALA A 141 -1.12 15.14 -2.57
C ALA A 141 -2.02 14.12 -3.30
N ILE A 142 -3.31 14.03 -2.99
CA ILE A 142 -4.30 13.26 -3.79
C ILE A 142 -4.30 13.77 -5.23
N GLY A 143 -4.28 15.08 -5.44
CA GLY A 143 -4.17 15.68 -6.78
C GLY A 143 -2.92 15.22 -7.52
N ALA A 144 -1.77 15.15 -6.85
CA ALA A 144 -0.52 14.66 -7.42
C ALA A 144 -0.59 13.15 -7.76
N LEU A 145 -1.14 12.32 -6.87
CA LEU A 145 -1.37 10.90 -7.12
C LEU A 145 -2.24 10.70 -8.38
N LEU A 146 -3.34 11.44 -8.51
CA LEU A 146 -4.23 11.38 -9.67
C LEU A 146 -3.53 11.84 -10.96
N GLN A 147 -2.71 12.89 -10.90
CA GLN A 147 -1.96 13.40 -12.06
C GLN A 147 -0.85 12.46 -12.52
N SER A 148 -0.31 11.62 -11.62
CA SER A 148 0.70 10.63 -11.96
C SER A 148 0.19 9.57 -12.94
N GLY A 149 -1.12 9.29 -12.92
CA GLY A 149 -1.76 8.25 -13.73
C GLY A 149 -1.26 6.82 -13.42
N ARG A 150 -0.59 6.62 -12.29
CA ARG A 150 -0.03 5.33 -11.86
C ARG A 150 -0.94 4.65 -10.84
N PRO A 151 -0.82 3.33 -10.66
CA PRO A 151 -1.42 2.64 -9.52
C PRO A 151 -1.01 3.28 -8.18
N VAL A 152 -1.93 3.26 -7.24
CA VAL A 152 -1.79 3.78 -5.89
C VAL A 152 -1.96 2.63 -4.92
N LEU A 153 -1.16 2.61 -3.87
CA LEU A 153 -1.30 1.69 -2.76
C LEU A 153 -2.36 2.18 -1.79
N VAL A 154 -3.20 1.28 -1.31
CA VAL A 154 -3.99 1.47 -0.10
C VAL A 154 -3.36 0.63 0.99
N ARG A 155 -2.84 1.29 2.01
CA ARG A 155 -2.18 0.64 3.16
C ARG A 155 -3.08 0.73 4.38
N THR A 156 -3.25 -0.39 5.08
CA THR A 156 -4.07 -0.54 6.28
C THR A 156 -3.36 -1.43 7.30
N ASP A 157 -4.00 -1.66 8.46
CA ASP A 157 -3.54 -2.63 9.46
C ASP A 157 -3.90 -4.10 9.11
N GLY A 158 -4.64 -4.32 8.02
CA GLY A 158 -5.08 -5.64 7.58
C GLY A 158 -6.19 -6.25 8.45
N THR A 159 -6.83 -5.48 9.32
CA THR A 159 -7.97 -5.96 10.13
C THR A 159 -9.30 -5.85 9.39
N MET A 160 -9.33 -5.13 8.27
CA MET A 160 -10.50 -5.02 7.41
C MET A 160 -10.78 -6.34 6.71
N ARG A 161 -11.99 -6.89 6.92
CA ARG A 161 -12.35 -8.25 6.49
C ARG A 161 -12.10 -8.52 5.00
N ASP A 162 -12.55 -7.61 4.13
CA ASP A 162 -12.56 -7.80 2.67
C ASP A 162 -11.58 -6.83 1.96
N TRP A 163 -10.59 -6.32 2.69
CA TRP A 163 -9.55 -5.42 2.17
C TRP A 163 -8.18 -5.81 2.76
N PRO A 164 -7.21 -6.27 1.95
CA PRO A 164 -5.88 -6.64 2.44
C PRO A 164 -5.10 -5.48 3.05
N ALA A 165 -4.13 -5.78 3.92
CA ALA A 165 -3.27 -4.77 4.54
C ALA A 165 -2.54 -3.87 3.52
N VAL A 166 -2.20 -4.44 2.37
CA VAL A 166 -1.48 -3.78 1.28
C VAL A 166 -2.16 -4.16 -0.02
N GLU A 167 -2.70 -3.18 -0.72
CA GLU A 167 -3.47 -3.40 -1.93
C GLU A 167 -3.15 -2.36 -3.00
N LEU A 168 -3.03 -2.79 -4.26
CA LEU A 168 -2.79 -1.90 -5.39
C LEU A 168 -4.08 -1.62 -6.14
N ILE A 169 -4.36 -0.34 -6.31
CA ILE A 169 -5.55 0.13 -7.02
C ILE A 169 -5.17 1.11 -8.12
N LEU A 170 -5.87 1.03 -9.26
CA LEU A 170 -5.85 2.03 -10.30
C LEU A 170 -7.10 2.91 -10.16
N LEU A 171 -6.90 4.20 -9.93
CA LEU A 171 -7.99 5.16 -9.81
C LEU A 171 -8.57 5.47 -11.21
N VAL A 172 -9.87 5.24 -11.37
CA VAL A 172 -10.60 5.46 -12.63
C VAL A 172 -11.40 6.76 -12.58
N SER A 173 -11.88 7.15 -11.40
CA SER A 173 -12.64 8.37 -11.18
C SER A 173 -12.43 8.87 -9.75
N ALA A 174 -12.37 10.18 -9.58
CA ALA A 174 -12.12 10.81 -8.28
C ALA A 174 -12.92 12.12 -8.08
N PRO A 175 -14.26 12.14 -8.22
CA PRO A 175 -15.05 13.31 -7.86
C PRO A 175 -14.82 13.70 -6.39
N SER A 176 -14.70 14.99 -6.14
CA SER A 176 -14.61 15.53 -4.78
C SER A 176 -15.61 16.64 -4.52
N ARG A 177 -16.03 16.74 -3.25
CA ARG A 177 -16.89 17.81 -2.73
C ARG A 177 -16.34 18.33 -1.42
N LEU A 178 -16.70 19.57 -1.08
CA LEU A 178 -16.39 20.10 0.25
C LEU A 178 -17.12 19.27 1.32
N TRP A 179 -16.47 19.09 2.46
CA TRP A 179 -17.09 18.39 3.59
C TRP A 179 -18.16 19.29 4.22
N GLU A 180 -19.37 18.76 4.38
CA GLU A 180 -20.54 19.56 4.79
C GLU A 180 -20.75 19.63 6.30
N ALA A 181 -20.02 18.85 7.11
CA ALA A 181 -20.24 18.80 8.56
C ALA A 181 -19.50 19.89 9.35
N VAL A 182 -19.24 21.04 8.73
CA VAL A 182 -18.71 22.21 9.45
C VAL A 182 -19.88 22.93 10.11
N GLU A 183 -19.98 22.84 11.43
CA GLU A 183 -20.93 23.63 12.20
C GLU A 183 -20.63 25.13 12.02
N GLY A 184 -21.68 25.95 11.88
CA GLY A 184 -21.53 27.41 11.78
C GLY A 184 -21.54 27.99 10.35
N GLY A 185 -21.67 27.16 9.31
CA GLY A 185 -21.87 27.63 7.92
C GLY A 185 -20.60 28.14 7.24
N GLU A 186 -19.42 27.91 7.83
CA GLU A 186 -18.14 28.17 7.19
C GLU A 186 -17.81 27.11 6.13
N LEU A 187 -17.02 27.50 5.12
CA LEU A 187 -16.54 26.55 4.12
C LEU A 187 -15.50 25.62 4.74
N SER A 188 -15.67 24.31 4.57
CA SER A 188 -14.70 23.34 5.05
C SER A 188 -13.36 23.44 4.33
N THR A 189 -12.29 23.29 5.10
CA THR A 189 -10.94 23.05 4.61
C THR A 189 -10.71 21.61 4.17
N GLN A 190 -11.65 20.71 4.47
CA GLN A 190 -11.60 19.29 4.13
C GLN A 190 -12.47 18.99 2.91
N ARG A 191 -12.06 17.97 2.15
CA ARG A 191 -12.84 17.43 1.04
C ARG A 191 -13.15 15.96 1.27
N VAL A 192 -14.29 15.55 0.74
CA VAL A 192 -14.63 14.14 0.57
C VAL A 192 -14.42 13.76 -0.88
N TRP A 193 -13.72 12.65 -1.10
CA TRP A 193 -13.43 12.07 -2.40
C TRP A 193 -14.15 10.74 -2.53
N SER A 194 -14.87 10.56 -3.64
CA SER A 194 -15.35 9.24 -4.10
C SER A 194 -14.32 8.72 -5.09
N LEU A 195 -13.50 7.78 -4.67
CA LEU A 195 -12.43 7.20 -5.48
C LEU A 195 -12.92 5.88 -6.07
N SER A 196 -13.37 5.90 -7.32
CA SER A 196 -13.67 4.68 -8.06
C SER A 196 -12.37 4.05 -8.54
N PHE A 197 -12.20 2.76 -8.31
CA PHE A 197 -10.94 2.07 -8.59
C PHE A 197 -11.13 0.69 -9.20
N LEU A 198 -10.06 0.19 -9.80
CA LEU A 198 -9.87 -1.20 -10.21
C LEU A 198 -8.69 -1.78 -9.44
N PHE A 199 -8.77 -3.04 -9.02
CA PHE A 199 -7.59 -3.75 -8.56
C PHE A 199 -6.66 -4.03 -9.72
N VAL A 200 -5.36 -3.89 -9.48
CA VAL A 200 -4.34 -4.11 -10.50
C VAL A 200 -3.13 -4.79 -9.88
N ASP A 201 -2.45 -5.59 -10.70
CA ASP A 201 -1.13 -6.11 -10.35
C ASP A 201 -0.10 -4.99 -10.31
N ASP A 202 1.00 -5.24 -9.60
CA ASP A 202 2.17 -4.35 -9.66
C ASP A 202 2.69 -4.25 -11.09
N PRO A 203 2.78 -3.03 -11.68
CA PRO A 203 3.36 -2.85 -13.00
C PRO A 203 4.89 -3.10 -13.03
N GLU A 204 5.56 -3.06 -11.86
CA GLU A 204 7.01 -3.18 -11.74
C GLU A 204 7.42 -4.21 -10.65
N PRO A 205 6.94 -5.48 -10.71
CA PRO A 205 7.07 -6.44 -9.60
C PRO A 205 8.53 -6.84 -9.31
N SER A 206 9.39 -6.80 -10.33
CA SER A 206 10.81 -7.12 -10.21
C SER A 206 11.69 -5.90 -9.88
N ARG A 207 11.10 -4.70 -9.77
CA ARG A 207 11.87 -3.50 -9.46
C ARG A 207 12.21 -3.49 -7.97
N ALA A 208 13.46 -3.74 -7.65
CA ALA A 208 13.98 -3.49 -6.31
C ALA A 208 13.90 -2.00 -6.00
N LEU A 209 13.45 -1.69 -4.79
CA LEU A 209 13.38 -0.33 -4.28
C LEU A 209 14.67 -0.03 -3.52
N SER A 210 15.14 1.22 -3.62
CA SER A 210 16.22 1.71 -2.77
C SER A 210 15.68 2.03 -1.39
N ALA A 211 16.53 1.91 -0.37
CA ALA A 211 16.24 2.47 0.94
C ALA A 211 16.10 3.99 0.84
N TRP A 212 15.42 4.58 1.81
CA TRP A 212 15.41 6.02 2.02
C TRP A 212 16.84 6.55 2.14
N THR A 213 17.09 7.68 1.50
CA THR A 213 18.40 8.33 1.44
C THR A 213 18.56 9.31 2.61
N TRP A 214 19.79 9.79 2.83
CA TRP A 214 20.03 10.89 3.77
C TRP A 214 19.30 12.16 3.34
N ASP A 215 19.10 12.38 2.04
CA ASP A 215 18.33 13.52 1.54
C ASP A 215 16.85 13.41 1.96
N ASP A 216 16.27 12.20 1.99
CA ASP A 216 14.90 11.98 2.47
C ASP A 216 14.79 12.25 3.98
N PHE A 217 15.81 11.86 4.76
CA PHE A 217 15.88 12.18 6.19
C PHE A 217 16.03 13.68 6.43
N ASP A 218 16.92 14.35 5.69
CA ASP A 218 17.17 15.79 5.83
C ASP A 218 15.92 16.60 5.48
N LEU A 219 15.16 16.18 4.46
CA LEU A 219 13.87 16.79 4.11
C LEU A 219 12.84 16.60 5.22
N ALA A 220 12.72 15.40 5.78
CA ALA A 220 11.85 15.13 6.92
C ALA A 220 12.25 15.94 8.16
N ALA A 221 13.56 16.10 8.38
CA ALA A 221 14.10 16.93 9.45
C ALA A 221 13.74 18.40 9.26
N GLU A 222 13.81 18.94 8.04
CA GLU A 222 13.45 20.33 7.76
C GLU A 222 11.95 20.61 7.95
N THR A 223 11.10 19.67 7.53
CA THR A 223 9.64 19.88 7.42
C THR A 223 8.88 19.44 8.67
N SER A 224 9.22 18.28 9.23
CA SER A 224 8.42 17.61 10.26
C SER A 224 9.03 17.67 11.67
N PHE A 225 10.36 17.70 11.80
CA PHE A 225 11.06 17.79 13.09
C PHE A 225 12.28 18.73 13.04
N PRO A 226 12.06 20.06 12.84
CA PRO A 226 13.12 21.04 12.58
C PRO A 226 14.10 21.28 13.74
N THR A 227 13.89 20.65 14.89
CA THR A 227 14.76 20.75 16.06
C THR A 227 15.11 19.37 16.59
N TRP A 228 16.30 19.24 17.19
CA TRP A 228 16.71 18.01 17.87
C TRP A 228 15.76 17.63 19.01
N ASP A 229 15.15 18.61 19.69
CA ASP A 229 14.12 18.34 20.71
C ASP A 229 12.86 17.70 20.10
N ALA A 230 12.45 18.11 18.90
CA ALA A 230 11.30 17.52 18.19
C ALA A 230 11.63 16.10 17.70
N PHE A 231 12.86 15.88 17.23
CA PHE A 231 13.36 14.56 16.89
C PHE A 231 13.39 13.63 18.11
N ASP A 232 13.95 14.09 19.23
CA ASP A 232 14.01 13.33 20.48
C ASP A 232 12.61 13.02 21.01
N ALA A 233 11.65 13.93 20.82
CA ALA A 233 10.24 13.69 21.16
C ALA A 233 9.57 12.65 20.24
N LEU A 234 9.85 12.70 18.94
CA LEU A 234 9.34 11.74 17.95
C LEU A 234 9.82 10.31 18.24
N PHE A 235 11.09 10.17 18.63
CA PHE A 235 11.71 8.89 18.95
C PHE A 235 11.79 8.61 20.46
N ALA A 236 11.02 9.33 21.28
CA ALA A 236 11.02 9.15 22.73
C ALA A 236 10.59 7.71 23.10
N GLY A 237 11.51 6.94 23.66
CA GLY A 237 11.25 5.54 24.01
C GLY A 237 11.33 4.55 22.84
N SER A 238 11.77 5.00 21.66
CA SER A 238 12.05 4.15 20.50
C SER A 238 13.45 3.54 20.58
N THR A 239 13.66 2.41 19.91
CA THR A 239 14.96 1.76 19.74
C THR A 239 15.61 2.19 18.43
N TRP A 240 16.92 1.91 18.27
CA TRP A 240 17.61 2.09 17.00
C TRP A 240 16.98 1.28 15.86
N ASN A 241 16.39 0.13 16.16
CA ASN A 241 15.69 -0.67 15.17
C ASN A 241 14.38 0.00 14.72
N ASP A 242 13.73 0.77 15.60
CA ASP A 242 12.54 1.55 15.25
C ASP A 242 12.91 2.76 14.36
N PHE A 243 14.07 3.37 14.62
CA PHE A 243 14.64 4.38 13.74
C PHE A 243 14.96 3.82 12.34
N ASP A 244 15.66 2.68 12.26
CA ASP A 244 16.03 2.05 10.98
C ASP A 244 14.82 1.57 10.17
N THR A 245 13.68 1.33 10.83
CA THR A 245 12.42 0.92 10.19
C THR A 245 11.48 2.09 9.90
N THR A 246 11.87 3.31 10.28
CA THR A 246 11.08 4.51 10.03
C THR A 246 10.96 4.78 8.53
N GLU A 247 9.74 5.04 8.11
CA GLU A 247 9.44 5.41 6.73
C GLU A 247 9.57 6.94 6.57
N TRP A 248 10.72 7.40 6.07
CA TRP A 248 11.01 8.83 6.00
C TRP A 248 10.13 9.59 5.01
N GLY A 249 9.65 8.95 3.94
CA GLY A 249 8.73 9.57 2.98
C GLY A 249 7.34 9.90 3.53
N GLN A 250 6.97 9.44 4.72
CA GLN A 250 5.71 9.84 5.36
C GLN A 250 5.79 11.24 6.01
N TYR A 251 7.00 11.81 6.14
CA TYR A 251 7.26 13.09 6.82
C TYR A 251 7.57 14.23 5.85
N GLN A 252 7.23 14.07 4.56
CA GLN A 252 7.35 15.09 3.50
C GLN A 252 6.03 15.82 3.30
#